data_AF-A0A7C3B4V0-F1
#
_entry.id   AF-A0A7C3B4V0-F1
#
_cell.length_a   1.000
_cell.length_b   1.000
_cell.length_c   1.000
_cell.angle_alpha   90.00
_cell.angle_beta   90.00
_cell.angle_gamma   90.00
#
_symmetry.space_group_name_H-M   'P 1'
#
loop_
_entity.id
_entity.type
_entity.pdbx_description
1 polymer ?
#
loop_
_entity_poly.entity_id
_entity_poly.type
_entity_poly.pdbx_seq_one_letter_code
_entity_poly.pdbx_strand_id
1 'polypeptide(L)'
;MTDENRHDVQKEIKRLEKEIRRVFEKMDESNFNAWLRCIYEQKYKMLSEDTNRIWMIGRIFLPLSLSLFASLFLLDEITLEVIIVFCLISTFLIYFWFVISENLRAFQNKAWSWIIAIEKHVGIKDPGESKVYDNDVNKFFTSKNRIQTIRRLLVWGVIIGWLIIIRLNYIGKI
;
A
#
# COMPACT_ATOMS: atom_id res chain seq x y z
N MET A 1 -1.03 -4.63 12.03
CA MET A 1 0.43 -4.69 12.15
C MET A 1 0.70 -5.96 12.90
N THR A 2 1.32 -6.95 12.26
CA THR A 2 1.90 -8.06 13.04
C THR A 2 2.97 -7.45 13.93
N ASP A 3 3.11 -7.92 15.16
CA ASP A 3 4.07 -7.34 16.10
C ASP A 3 5.52 -7.43 15.58
N GLU A 4 5.78 -8.41 14.72
CA GLU A 4 7.00 -8.56 13.92
C GLU A 4 7.35 -7.31 13.09
N ASN A 5 6.37 -6.75 12.36
CA ASN A 5 6.61 -5.53 11.56
C ASN A 5 6.85 -4.27 12.42
N ARG A 6 6.37 -4.23 13.68
CA ARG A 6 6.66 -3.10 14.61
C ARG A 6 8.09 -3.16 15.06
N HIS A 7 8.52 -4.36 15.42
CA HIS A 7 9.85 -4.63 15.88
C HIS A 7 10.88 -4.28 14.78
N ASP A 8 10.63 -4.66 13.53
CA ASP A 8 11.55 -4.37 12.42
C ASP A 8 11.69 -2.88 12.12
N VAL A 9 10.57 -2.15 12.11
CA VAL A 9 10.59 -0.69 11.90
C VAL A 9 11.33 0.01 13.04
N GLN A 10 11.09 -0.38 14.29
CA GLN A 10 11.81 0.19 15.44
C GLN A 10 13.31 -0.13 15.40
N LYS A 11 13.69 -1.35 15.01
CA LYS A 11 15.09 -1.75 14.84
C LYS A 11 15.77 -0.90 13.77
N GLU A 12 15.09 -0.65 12.65
CA GLU A 12 15.61 0.20 11.58
C GLU A 12 15.73 1.66 12.04
N ILE A 13 14.75 2.22 12.75
CA ILE A 13 14.83 3.58 13.29
C ILE A 13 16.06 3.73 14.20
N LYS A 14 16.29 2.79 15.13
CA LYS A 14 17.47 2.81 16.02
C LYS A 14 18.79 2.74 15.24
N ARG A 15 18.82 1.93 14.18
CA ARG A 15 19.98 1.84 13.29
C ARG A 15 20.26 3.19 12.61
N LEU A 16 19.21 3.83 12.08
CA LEU A 16 19.29 5.12 11.39
C LEU A 16 19.70 6.25 12.34
N GLU A 17 19.17 6.29 13.56
CA GLU A 17 19.60 7.26 14.59
C GLU A 17 21.11 7.15 14.86
N LYS A 18 21.63 5.92 14.97
CA LYS A 18 23.06 5.68 15.16
C LYS A 18 23.88 6.12 13.95
N GLU A 19 23.34 5.96 12.75
CA GLU A 19 23.99 6.40 11.50
C GLU A 19 24.04 7.93 11.40
N ILE A 20 22.91 8.61 11.66
CA ILE A 20 22.81 10.07 11.70
C ILE A 20 23.81 10.65 12.70
N ARG A 21 23.90 10.07 13.92
CA ARG A 21 24.87 10.52 14.93
C ARG A 21 26.33 10.38 14.45
N ARG A 22 26.68 9.28 13.77
CA ARG A 22 28.03 9.10 13.21
C ARG A 22 28.36 10.10 12.10
N VAL A 23 27.35 10.51 11.33
CA VAL A 23 27.53 11.53 10.28
C VAL A 23 27.69 12.90 10.91
N PHE A 24 26.90 13.22 11.94
CA PHE A 24 27.02 14.44 12.72
C PHE A 24 28.43 14.64 13.30
N GLU A 25 29.03 13.58 13.86
CA GLU A 25 30.40 13.63 14.41
C GLU A 25 31.49 13.92 13.35
N LYS A 26 31.18 13.77 12.05
CA LYS A 26 32.15 13.89 10.95
C LYS A 26 31.97 15.16 10.11
N MET A 27 30.88 15.89 10.28
CA MET A 27 30.54 17.08 9.50
C MET A 27 30.44 18.30 10.41
N ASP A 28 30.70 19.48 9.86
CA ASP A 28 30.31 20.73 10.49
C ASP A 28 28.78 20.86 10.53
N GLU A 29 28.29 21.64 11.50
CA GLU A 29 26.86 21.78 11.77
C GLU A 29 26.07 22.30 10.56
N SER A 30 26.65 23.22 9.78
CA SER A 30 26.01 23.79 8.60
C SER A 30 25.81 22.73 7.50
N ASN A 31 26.88 22.01 7.13
CA ASN A 31 26.78 20.96 6.12
C ASN A 31 25.91 19.79 6.58
N PHE A 32 25.93 19.46 7.88
CA PHE A 32 25.06 18.44 8.45
C PHE A 32 23.57 18.81 8.34
N ASN A 33 23.21 20.06 8.67
CA ASN A 33 21.83 20.54 8.55
C ASN A 33 21.35 20.55 7.09
N ALA A 34 22.21 20.97 6.16
CA ALA A 34 21.91 20.92 4.73
C ALA A 34 21.70 19.47 4.24
N TRP A 35 22.55 18.54 4.69
CA TRP A 35 22.44 17.11 4.39
C TRP A 35 21.14 16.51 4.95
N LEU A 36 20.83 16.77 6.21
CA LEU A 36 19.59 16.30 6.86
C LEU A 36 18.35 16.79 6.12
N ARG A 37 18.32 18.08 5.76
CA ARG A 37 17.21 18.67 5.02
C ARG A 37 17.04 18.02 3.65
N CYS A 38 18.14 17.82 2.92
CA CYS A 38 18.12 17.15 1.61
C CYS A 38 17.54 15.73 1.72
N ILE A 39 17.98 14.94 2.70
CA ILE A 39 17.43 13.60 2.93
C ILE A 39 15.96 13.67 3.32
N TYR A 40 15.59 14.56 4.24
CA TYR A 40 14.21 14.71 4.70
C TYR A 40 13.26 15.00 3.52
N GLU A 41 13.59 16.01 2.70
CA GLU A 41 12.81 16.39 1.53
C GLU A 41 12.73 15.25 0.50
N GLN A 42 13.85 14.57 0.24
CA GLN A 42 13.89 13.42 -0.68
C GLN A 42 13.00 12.27 -0.20
N LYS A 43 13.08 11.90 1.09
CA LYS A 43 12.28 10.80 1.66
C LYS A 43 10.80 11.14 1.72
N TYR A 44 10.47 12.40 2.03
CA TYR A 44 9.09 12.86 2.03
C TYR A 44 8.48 12.81 0.62
N LYS A 45 9.22 13.28 -0.39
CA LYS A 45 8.82 13.18 -1.80
C LYS A 45 8.59 11.73 -2.24
N MET A 46 9.53 10.84 -1.93
CA MET A 46 9.39 9.39 -2.21
C MET A 46 8.13 8.80 -1.58
N LEU A 47 7.85 9.12 -0.31
CA LEU A 47 6.67 8.63 0.40
C LEU A 47 5.35 9.05 -0.29
N SER A 48 5.28 10.32 -0.72
CA SER A 48 4.12 10.86 -1.43
C SER A 48 3.96 10.22 -2.82
N GLU A 49 5.04 10.11 -3.59
CA GLU A 49 5.03 9.49 -4.91
C GLU A 49 4.62 8.02 -4.86
N ASP A 50 5.17 7.24 -3.92
CA ASP A 50 4.81 5.83 -3.76
C ASP A 50 3.36 5.65 -3.35
N THR A 51 2.82 6.56 -2.53
CA THR A 51 1.39 6.56 -2.19
C THR A 51 0.53 6.76 -3.43
N ASN A 52 0.90 7.74 -4.26
CA ASN A 52 0.18 8.00 -5.51
C ASN A 52 0.28 6.81 -6.48
N ARG A 53 1.45 6.18 -6.60
CA ARG A 53 1.65 4.98 -7.44
C ARG A 53 0.75 3.83 -7.02
N ILE A 54 0.66 3.53 -5.72
CA ILE A 54 -0.24 2.48 -5.20
C ILE A 54 -1.69 2.71 -5.66
N TRP A 55 -2.18 3.95 -5.52
CA TRP A 55 -3.55 4.30 -5.90
C TRP A 55 -3.76 4.32 -7.40
N MET A 56 -2.79 4.84 -8.17
CA MET A 56 -2.84 4.83 -9.63
C MET A 56 -2.92 3.41 -10.18
N ILE A 57 -2.11 2.49 -9.66
CA ILE A 57 -2.17 1.08 -10.04
C ILE A 57 -3.52 0.49 -9.63
N GLY A 58 -4.02 0.79 -8.42
CA GLY A 58 -5.34 0.36 -7.98
C GLY A 58 -6.48 0.82 -8.89
N ARG A 59 -6.41 2.05 -9.41
CA ARG A 59 -7.39 2.61 -10.36
C ARG A 59 -7.39 1.92 -11.72
N ILE A 60 -6.33 1.19 -12.08
CA ILE A 60 -6.26 0.43 -13.33
C ILE A 60 -6.73 -1.01 -13.09
N PHE A 61 -6.13 -1.67 -12.10
CA PHE A 61 -6.35 -3.11 -11.89
C PHE A 61 -7.73 -3.43 -11.31
N LEU A 62 -8.28 -2.57 -10.43
CA LEU A 62 -9.60 -2.83 -9.84
C LEU A 62 -10.74 -2.70 -10.85
N PRO A 63 -10.85 -1.63 -11.66
CA PRO A 63 -11.89 -1.58 -12.69
C PRO A 63 -11.69 -2.67 -13.75
N LEU A 64 -10.44 -2.99 -14.11
CA LEU A 64 -10.16 -4.04 -15.08
C LEU A 64 -10.61 -5.42 -14.57
N SER A 65 -10.35 -5.76 -13.31
CA SER A 65 -10.82 -7.02 -12.74
C SER A 65 -12.36 -7.06 -12.64
N LEU A 66 -12.99 -5.95 -12.26
CA LEU A 66 -14.45 -5.84 -12.20
C LEU A 66 -15.11 -5.84 -13.58
N SER A 67 -14.43 -5.33 -14.62
CA SER A 67 -14.97 -5.29 -15.98
C SER A 67 -15.24 -6.69 -16.53
N LEU A 68 -14.51 -7.71 -16.07
CA LEU A 68 -14.73 -9.10 -16.46
C LEU A 68 -16.10 -9.62 -15.99
N PHE A 69 -16.64 -9.09 -14.90
CA PHE A 69 -18.02 -9.39 -14.49
C PHE A 69 -19.03 -8.77 -15.44
N ALA A 70 -18.83 -7.51 -15.82
CA ALA A 70 -19.70 -6.81 -16.76
C ALA A 70 -19.68 -7.46 -18.15
N SER A 71 -18.51 -7.90 -18.60
CA SER A 71 -18.34 -8.56 -19.90
C SER A 71 -19.14 -9.85 -20.04
N LEU A 72 -19.47 -10.55 -18.94
CA LEU A 72 -20.33 -11.74 -19.02
C LEU A 72 -21.73 -11.43 -19.54
N PHE A 73 -22.26 -10.23 -19.25
CA PHE A 73 -23.58 -9.81 -19.72
C PHE A 73 -23.59 -9.39 -21.20
N LEU A 74 -22.42 -9.31 -21.83
CA LEU A 74 -22.27 -8.98 -23.25
C LEU A 74 -22.13 -10.23 -24.13
N LEU A 75 -22.05 -11.42 -23.53
CA LEU A 75 -21.92 -12.68 -24.25
C LEU A 75 -23.30 -13.28 -24.50
N ASP A 76 -23.56 -13.69 -25.75
CA ASP A 76 -24.82 -14.33 -26.13
C ASP A 76 -25.02 -15.69 -25.42
N GLU A 77 -23.92 -16.43 -25.21
CA GLU A 77 -23.92 -17.69 -24.48
C GLU A 77 -22.82 -17.73 -23.43
N ILE A 78 -23.21 -17.97 -22.17
CA ILE A 78 -22.28 -18.05 -21.04
C ILE A 78 -21.95 -19.51 -20.74
N THR A 79 -20.79 -19.97 -21.21
CA THR A 79 -20.27 -21.30 -20.87
C THR A 79 -19.51 -21.30 -19.55
N LEU A 80 -19.47 -22.46 -18.87
CA LEU A 80 -18.76 -22.63 -17.60
C LEU A 80 -17.26 -22.32 -17.75
N GLU A 81 -16.67 -22.71 -18.88
CA GLU A 81 -15.26 -22.50 -19.19
C GLU A 81 -14.91 -21.01 -19.20
N VAL A 82 -15.75 -20.18 -19.85
CA VAL A 82 -15.57 -18.72 -19.88
C VAL A 82 -15.66 -18.12 -18.48
N ILE A 83 -16.63 -18.56 -17.66
CA ILE A 83 -16.76 -18.10 -16.26
C ILE A 83 -15.48 -18.43 -15.46
N ILE A 84 -14.96 -19.65 -15.59
CA ILE A 84 -13.73 -20.07 -14.89
C ILE A 84 -12.53 -19.23 -15.33
N VAL A 85 -12.36 -19.02 -16.64
CA VAL A 85 -11.25 -18.21 -17.17
C VAL A 85 -11.34 -16.77 -16.67
N PHE A 86 -12.52 -16.15 -16.73
CA PHE A 86 -12.70 -14.78 -16.23
C PHE A 86 -12.50 -14.69 -14.72
N CYS A 87 -12.94 -15.69 -13.96
CA CYS A 87 -12.68 -15.80 -12.52
C CYS A 87 -11.18 -15.82 -12.21
N LEU A 88 -10.42 -16.66 -12.92
CA LEU A 88 -8.97 -16.76 -12.74
C LEU A 88 -8.27 -15.45 -13.10
N ILE A 89 -8.60 -14.83 -14.24
CA ILE A 89 -7.99 -13.56 -14.67
C ILE A 89 -8.32 -12.44 -13.68
N SER A 90 -9.60 -12.30 -13.30
CA SER A 90 -10.04 -11.29 -12.33
C SER A 90 -9.32 -11.44 -10.99
N THR A 91 -9.23 -12.68 -10.49
CA THR A 91 -8.55 -12.96 -9.21
C THR A 91 -7.05 -12.68 -9.32
N PHE A 92 -6.42 -13.09 -10.42
CA PHE A 92 -5.02 -12.83 -10.70
C PHE A 92 -4.72 -11.32 -10.73
N LEU A 93 -5.53 -10.51 -11.41
CA LEU A 93 -5.35 -9.06 -11.47
C LEU A 93 -5.36 -8.41 -10.09
N ILE A 94 -6.27 -8.82 -9.21
CA ILE A 94 -6.36 -8.28 -7.85
C ILE A 94 -5.17 -8.75 -7.00
N TYR A 95 -4.80 -10.03 -7.12
CA TYR A 95 -3.65 -10.56 -6.40
C TYR A 95 -2.34 -9.88 -6.83
N PHE A 96 -2.17 -9.65 -8.13
CA PHE A 96 -1.03 -8.95 -8.68
C PHE A 96 -0.96 -7.50 -8.16
N TRP A 97 -2.09 -6.78 -8.17
CA TRP A 97 -2.18 -5.45 -7.55
C TRP A 97 -1.82 -5.47 -6.06
N PHE A 98 -2.28 -6.49 -5.33
CA PHE A 98 -1.97 -6.66 -3.91
C PHE A 98 -0.47 -6.81 -3.67
N VAL A 99 0.21 -7.68 -4.43
CA VAL A 99 1.65 -7.91 -4.33
C VAL A 99 2.44 -6.62 -4.61
N ILE A 100 2.13 -5.92 -5.70
CA ILE A 100 2.80 -4.64 -6.02
C ILE A 100 2.59 -3.63 -4.90
N SER A 101 1.37 -3.55 -4.38
CA SER A 101 1.03 -2.59 -3.34
C SER A 101 1.71 -2.87 -2.00
N GLU A 102 2.00 -4.13 -1.67
CA GLU A 102 2.77 -4.49 -0.48
C GLU A 102 4.27 -4.20 -0.67
N ASN A 103 4.82 -4.43 -1.87
CA ASN A 103 6.21 -4.05 -2.19
C ASN A 103 6.42 -2.54 -2.09
N LEU A 104 5.55 -1.72 -2.71
CA LEU A 104 5.61 -0.26 -2.60
C LEU A 104 5.49 0.20 -1.15
N ARG A 105 4.68 -0.49 -0.34
CA ARG A 105 4.55 -0.19 1.08
C ARG A 105 5.81 -0.50 1.88
N ALA A 106 6.56 -1.53 1.52
CA ALA A 106 7.85 -1.81 2.16
C ALA A 106 8.81 -0.62 1.95
N PHE A 107 8.85 -0.07 0.74
CA PHE A 107 9.61 1.16 0.44
C PHE A 107 9.12 2.37 1.24
N GLN A 108 7.80 2.56 1.33
CA GLN A 108 7.21 3.62 2.15
C GLN A 108 7.60 3.50 3.63
N ASN A 109 7.54 2.29 4.22
CA ASN A 109 7.93 2.10 5.61
C ASN A 109 9.39 2.47 5.84
N LYS A 110 10.28 2.17 4.88
CA LYS A 110 11.69 2.53 4.96
C LYS A 110 11.90 4.04 4.87
N ALA A 111 11.21 4.72 3.96
CA ALA A 111 11.24 6.19 3.86
C ALA A 111 10.70 6.84 5.15
N TRP A 112 9.64 6.26 5.72
CA TRP A 112 9.05 6.71 6.97
C TRP A 112 10.00 6.56 8.17
N SER A 113 10.75 5.45 8.25
CA SER A 113 11.76 5.26 9.30
C SER A 113 12.85 6.33 9.26
N TRP A 114 13.26 6.76 8.06
CA TRP A 114 14.21 7.88 7.90
C TRP A 114 13.63 9.20 8.42
N ILE A 115 12.39 9.51 8.05
CA ILE A 115 11.71 10.74 8.51
C ILE A 115 11.64 10.75 10.04
N ILE A 116 11.17 9.66 10.66
CA ILE A 116 11.09 9.56 12.12
C ILE A 116 12.47 9.72 12.77
N ALA A 117 13.50 9.04 12.24
CA ALA A 117 14.85 9.13 12.81
C ALA A 117 15.41 10.56 12.77
N ILE A 118 15.15 11.29 11.67
CA ILE A 118 15.54 12.70 11.53
C ILE A 118 14.74 13.58 12.52
N GLU A 119 13.42 13.40 12.60
CA GLU A 119 12.56 14.17 13.50
C GLU A 119 12.96 13.98 14.97
N LYS A 120 13.28 12.74 15.38
CA LYS A 120 13.82 12.44 16.72
C LYS A 120 15.14 13.14 16.97
N HIS A 121 16.01 13.15 15.98
CA HIS A 121 17.33 13.79 16.10
C HIS A 121 17.21 15.31 16.29
N VAL A 122 16.27 15.95 15.60
CA VAL A 122 15.99 17.40 15.74
C VAL A 122 15.22 17.72 17.04
N GLY A 123 14.85 16.71 17.83
CA GLY A 123 14.24 16.89 19.16
C GLY A 123 12.71 16.87 19.19
N ILE A 124 12.06 16.37 18.13
CA ILE A 124 10.60 16.15 18.13
C ILE A 124 10.31 14.94 19.04
N LYS A 125 9.58 15.18 20.15
CA LYS A 125 9.33 14.18 21.22
C LYS A 125 8.42 13.03 20.78
N ASP A 126 7.42 13.30 19.95
CA ASP A 126 6.51 12.29 19.38
C ASP A 126 6.53 12.31 17.84
N PRO A 127 7.59 11.79 17.22
CA PRO A 127 7.69 11.64 15.79
C PRO A 127 7.02 10.33 15.38
N GLY A 128 6.04 10.42 14.47
CA GLY A 128 5.35 9.24 13.95
C GLY A 128 3.83 9.32 13.94
N GLU A 129 3.21 10.31 14.58
CA GLU A 129 1.85 10.66 14.19
C GLU A 129 1.93 11.41 12.88
N SER A 130 1.51 10.76 11.79
CA SER A 130 1.49 11.41 10.49
C SER A 130 0.66 12.69 10.61
N LYS A 131 1.31 13.85 10.66
CA LYS A 131 0.69 15.14 10.34
C LYS A 131 0.44 15.19 8.82
N VAL A 132 -0.21 14.16 8.29
CA VAL A 132 -0.82 14.22 6.96
C VAL A 132 -2.03 15.13 7.17
N TYR A 133 -1.81 16.41 6.85
CA TYR A 133 -2.81 17.48 6.74
C TYR A 133 -4.27 17.00 6.83
N ASP A 134 -4.91 17.33 7.97
CA ASP A 134 -6.29 17.79 8.19
C ASP A 134 -7.41 17.38 7.22
N ASN A 135 -7.42 16.14 6.74
CA ASN A 135 -8.63 15.56 6.17
C ASN A 135 -8.84 14.16 6.77
N ASP A 136 -9.92 13.97 7.51
CA ASP A 136 -10.33 12.69 8.09
C ASP A 136 -10.36 11.55 7.06
N VAL A 137 -10.61 11.91 5.80
CA VAL A 137 -10.54 11.02 4.64
C VAL A 137 -9.12 10.51 4.41
N ASN A 138 -8.10 11.37 4.41
CA ASN A 138 -6.71 10.95 4.28
C ASN A 138 -6.27 10.11 5.48
N LYS A 139 -6.68 10.47 6.70
CA LYS A 139 -6.41 9.68 7.91
C LYS A 139 -7.05 8.29 7.84
N PHE A 140 -8.23 8.18 7.24
CA PHE A 140 -8.91 6.92 6.97
C PHE A 140 -8.13 6.06 5.97
N PHE A 141 -7.64 6.67 4.87
CA PHE A 141 -6.90 5.99 3.81
C PHE A 141 -5.41 5.77 4.10
N THR A 142 -4.83 6.37 5.14
CA THR A 142 -3.42 6.15 5.54
C THR A 142 -3.28 5.14 6.67
N SER A 143 -4.37 4.80 7.37
CA SER A 143 -4.38 3.80 8.43
C SER A 143 -3.97 2.41 7.89
N LYS A 144 -2.76 1.98 8.27
CA LYS A 144 -2.12 0.77 7.72
C LYS A 144 -2.99 -0.49 7.83
N ASN A 145 -3.66 -0.67 8.96
CA ASN A 145 -4.56 -1.80 9.18
C ASN A 145 -5.83 -1.70 8.33
N ARG A 146 -6.42 -0.50 8.20
CA ARG A 146 -7.66 -0.31 7.42
C ARG A 146 -7.43 -0.57 5.93
N ILE A 147 -6.32 -0.12 5.35
CA ILE A 147 -5.99 -0.38 3.94
C ILE A 147 -5.85 -1.89 3.69
N GLN A 148 -5.18 -2.63 4.59
CA GLN A 148 -5.05 -4.09 4.44
C GLN A 148 -6.41 -4.78 4.53
N THR A 149 -7.26 -4.35 5.47
CA THR A 149 -8.63 -4.86 5.59
C THR A 149 -9.44 -4.58 4.33
N ILE A 150 -9.43 -3.34 3.81
CA ILE A 150 -10.14 -2.96 2.58
C ILE A 150 -9.64 -3.82 1.41
N ARG A 151 -8.33 -4.00 1.25
CA ARG A 151 -7.76 -4.85 0.19
C ARG A 151 -8.21 -6.31 0.30
N ARG A 152 -8.19 -6.88 1.52
CA ARG A 152 -8.68 -8.24 1.76
C ARG A 152 -10.18 -8.35 1.47
N LEU A 153 -10.96 -7.36 1.88
CA LEU A 153 -12.39 -7.29 1.58
C LEU A 153 -12.65 -7.24 0.07
N LEU A 154 -11.84 -6.51 -0.70
CA LEU A 154 -11.94 -6.50 -2.17
C LEU A 154 -11.63 -7.88 -2.78
N VAL A 155 -10.58 -8.56 -2.32
CA VAL A 155 -10.26 -9.93 -2.77
C VAL A 155 -11.42 -10.88 -2.46
N TRP A 156 -11.90 -10.89 -1.21
CA TRP A 156 -13.03 -11.74 -0.81
C TRP A 156 -14.31 -11.39 -1.56
N GLY A 157 -14.57 -10.11 -1.79
CA GLY A 157 -15.72 -9.63 -2.56
C GLY A 157 -15.73 -10.19 -3.98
N VAL A 158 -14.57 -10.20 -4.65
CA VAL A 158 -14.44 -10.78 -6.00
C VAL A 158 -14.60 -12.29 -6.00
N ILE A 159 -13.99 -13.00 -5.03
CA ILE A 159 -14.16 -14.45 -4.91
C ILE A 159 -15.64 -14.81 -4.68
N ILE A 160 -16.31 -14.13 -3.74
CA ILE A 160 -17.73 -14.35 -3.44
C ILE A 160 -18.60 -14.01 -4.65
N GLY A 161 -18.31 -12.92 -5.36
CA GLY A 161 -19.01 -12.54 -6.59
C GLY A 161 -18.95 -13.65 -7.64
N TRP A 162 -17.78 -14.23 -7.88
CA TRP A 162 -17.61 -15.35 -8.81
C TRP A 162 -18.36 -16.61 -8.35
N LEU A 163 -18.32 -16.94 -7.06
CA LEU A 163 -19.08 -18.07 -6.50
C LEU A 163 -20.59 -17.92 -6.70
N ILE A 164 -21.12 -16.69 -6.56
CA ILE A 164 -22.53 -16.40 -6.82
C ILE A 164 -22.85 -16.61 -8.31
N ILE A 165 -22.01 -16.11 -9.22
CA ILE A 165 -22.22 -16.29 -10.68
C ILE A 165 -22.19 -17.77 -11.07
N ILE A 166 -21.21 -18.53 -10.57
CA ILE A 166 -21.13 -19.97 -10.82
C ILE A 166 -22.39 -20.67 -10.34
N ARG A 167 -22.86 -20.34 -9.12
CA ARG A 167 -24.07 -20.92 -8.55
C ARG A 167 -25.32 -20.57 -9.36
N LEU A 168 -25.47 -19.32 -9.80
CA LEU A 168 -26.60 -18.89 -10.61
C LEU A 168 -26.61 -19.57 -12.00
N ASN A 169 -25.45 -19.72 -12.63
CA ASN A 169 -25.32 -20.43 -13.91
C ASN A 169 -25.73 -21.91 -13.78
N TYR A 170 -25.43 -22.54 -12.64
CA TYR A 170 -25.83 -23.92 -12.36
C TYR A 170 -27.34 -24.08 -12.11
N ILE A 171 -27.97 -23.10 -11.43
CA ILE A 171 -29.40 -23.13 -11.11
C ILE A 171 -30.26 -22.78 -12.34
N GLY A 172 -29.83 -21.84 -13.17
CA GLY A 172 -30.56 -21.41 -14.37
C GLY A 172 -30.52 -22.37 -15.55
N LYS A 173 -29.81 -23.51 -15.42
CA LYS A 173 -29.78 -24.60 -16.40
C LYS A 173 -30.76 -25.76 -16.07
N ILE A 174 -31.66 -25.57 -15.10
CA ILE A 174 -32.85 -26.41 -14.85
C ILE A 174 -34.05 -25.72 -15.50
#